data_AF-A0A925VFK4-F1
#
_entry.id   AF-A0A925VFK4-F1
#
_cell.length_a   1.000
_cell.length_b   1.000
_cell.length_c   1.000
_cell.angle_alpha   90.00
_cell.angle_beta   90.00
_cell.angle_gamma   90.00
#
_symmetry.space_group_name_H-M   'P 1'
#
loop_
_entity.id
_entity.type
_entity.pdbx_description
1 polymer ?
#
loop_
_entity_poly.entity_id
_entity_poly.type
_entity_poly.pdbx_seq_one_letter_code
_entity_poly.pdbx_strand_id
1 'polypeptide(L)'
;MLRSLALAMTLTAGACGSDFFACEHDEDCKGGASAGVCAEAGACAFPDTACTSGHRYGEHAGAHSGRCVSDDATTSGIADGGTPGSTTRPLETSTSVEAADTTVPITTATESSGTGSTTGPEPSTSSDTTSESTTGPSIDPDLLVWLRFEAPDRDAFANDGVLAGTASCTAGCPTVAEGLATFDGVDDCLAYPHHDELVDTPVTLAAWVWSASDSEGMFLLGKATGDSSQNTWELYLNHEILTGQRLGFEMYGPPDVAVSTPITYGSW
;
A
#
# COMPACT_ATOMS: atom_id res chain seq x y z
N MET A 1 -44.90 -25.35 -5.19
CA MET A 1 -43.79 -25.91 -4.39
C MET A 1 -42.49 -25.30 -4.92
N LEU A 2 -42.15 -24.09 -4.49
CA LEU A 2 -40.85 -23.47 -4.81
C LEU A 2 -39.84 -23.93 -3.76
N ARG A 3 -38.81 -24.64 -4.21
CA ARG A 3 -37.68 -25.07 -3.37
C ARG A 3 -36.75 -23.87 -3.17
N SER A 4 -36.73 -23.31 -1.98
CA SER A 4 -35.74 -22.33 -1.56
C SER A 4 -34.38 -23.01 -1.45
N LEU A 5 -33.48 -22.72 -2.39
CA LEU A 5 -32.06 -23.00 -2.23
C LEU A 5 -31.47 -21.90 -1.33
N ALA A 6 -31.15 -22.24 -0.09
CA ALA A 6 -30.33 -21.41 0.78
C ALA A 6 -28.86 -21.64 0.39
N LEU A 7 -28.25 -20.66 -0.27
CA LEU A 7 -26.82 -20.64 -0.57
C LEU A 7 -26.12 -20.15 0.70
N ALA A 8 -25.47 -21.07 1.43
CA ALA A 8 -24.64 -20.74 2.57
C ALA A 8 -23.33 -20.13 2.06
N MET A 9 -23.24 -18.80 2.14
CA MET A 9 -22.04 -18.05 1.78
C MET A 9 -21.12 -18.06 3.01
N THR A 10 -20.09 -18.90 2.96
CA THR A 10 -19.09 -19.04 4.02
C THR A 10 -18.16 -17.83 3.97
N LEU A 11 -18.37 -16.86 4.87
CA LEU A 11 -17.48 -15.73 5.06
C LEU A 11 -16.16 -16.24 5.68
N THR A 12 -15.13 -16.43 4.85
CA THR A 12 -13.77 -16.62 5.36
C THR A 12 -13.23 -15.26 5.75
N ALA A 13 -13.26 -14.95 7.04
CA ALA A 13 -12.53 -13.81 7.59
C ALA A 13 -11.03 -14.06 7.37
N GLY A 14 -10.49 -13.51 6.28
CA GLY A 14 -9.05 -13.36 6.10
C GLY A 14 -8.58 -12.35 7.13
N ALA A 15 -8.13 -12.83 8.29
CA ALA A 15 -7.39 -12.00 9.21
C ALA A 15 -6.16 -11.50 8.45
N CYS A 16 -6.07 -10.19 8.21
CA CYS A 16 -4.83 -9.54 7.84
C CYS A 16 -3.86 -9.70 9.01
N GLY A 17 -3.23 -10.87 9.11
CA GLY A 17 -2.08 -11.07 9.96
C GLY A 17 -1.01 -10.13 9.46
N SER A 18 -0.50 -9.25 10.33
CA SER A 18 0.67 -8.44 10.04
C SER A 18 1.92 -9.32 10.12
N ASP A 19 1.96 -10.38 9.31
CA ASP A 19 3.19 -11.10 9.04
C ASP A 19 4.07 -10.10 8.28
N PHE A 20 5.25 -9.82 8.83
CA PHE A 20 6.26 -9.03 8.14
C PHE A 20 6.46 -9.61 6.74
N PHE A 21 6.65 -8.75 5.74
CA PHE A 21 6.83 -9.19 4.36
C PHE A 21 7.98 -10.19 4.30
N ALA A 22 7.65 -11.45 4.00
CA ALA A 22 8.61 -12.52 3.85
C ALA A 22 8.91 -12.70 2.36
N CYS A 23 10.16 -12.47 1.96
CA CYS A 23 10.59 -12.79 0.60
C CYS A 23 10.93 -14.29 0.50
N GLU A 24 10.71 -14.87 -0.68
CA GLU A 24 11.20 -16.21 -1.01
C GLU A 24 12.39 -16.13 -1.96
N HIS A 25 12.41 -15.13 -2.85
CA HIS A 25 13.41 -14.95 -3.90
C HIS A 25 13.89 -13.49 -3.97
N ASP A 26 15.11 -13.26 -4.49
CA ASP A 26 15.69 -11.91 -4.64
C ASP A 26 14.81 -10.98 -5.48
N GLU A 27 14.07 -11.54 -6.43
CA GLU A 27 13.16 -10.81 -7.32
C GLU A 27 11.93 -10.22 -6.63
N ASP A 28 11.64 -10.65 -5.40
CA ASP A 28 10.61 -10.09 -4.52
C ASP A 28 11.09 -8.78 -3.87
N CYS A 29 12.40 -8.56 -3.82
CA CYS A 29 13.03 -7.43 -3.14
C CYS A 29 13.24 -6.21 -4.06
N LYS A 30 12.14 -5.69 -4.61
CA LYS A 30 12.10 -4.54 -5.53
C LYS A 30 11.60 -3.24 -4.86
N GLY A 31 12.08 -2.93 -3.65
CA GLY A 31 11.75 -1.70 -2.94
C GLY A 31 12.92 -0.71 -2.90
N GLY A 32 12.73 0.53 -3.35
CA GLY A 32 13.74 1.61 -3.24
C GLY A 32 14.59 1.83 -4.50
N ALA A 33 15.79 2.41 -4.32
CA ALA A 33 16.64 2.89 -5.42
C ALA A 33 17.52 1.80 -6.08
N SER A 34 17.53 0.57 -5.57
CA SER A 34 18.35 -0.54 -6.07
C SER A 34 17.68 -1.88 -5.79
N ALA A 35 17.95 -2.89 -6.63
CA ALA A 35 17.49 -4.26 -6.37
C ALA A 35 18.14 -4.81 -5.10
N GLY A 36 17.33 -5.37 -4.21
CA GLY A 36 17.78 -6.05 -3.00
C GLY A 36 17.98 -7.55 -3.22
N VAL A 37 18.35 -8.25 -2.15
CA VAL A 37 18.45 -9.72 -2.07
C VAL A 37 17.60 -10.23 -0.91
N CYS A 38 17.07 -11.44 -1.05
CA CYS A 38 16.33 -12.11 0.00
C CYS A 38 17.31 -12.83 0.94
N ALA A 39 17.47 -12.30 2.16
CA ALA A 39 18.39 -12.87 3.15
C ALA A 39 17.74 -14.02 3.94
N GLU A 40 18.55 -14.84 4.64
CA GLU A 40 18.12 -16.06 5.35
C GLU A 40 16.99 -15.86 6.39
N ALA A 41 16.79 -14.63 6.87
CA ALA A 41 15.68 -14.27 7.75
C ALA A 41 14.33 -14.15 7.03
N GLY A 42 14.28 -14.41 5.72
CA GLY A 42 13.12 -14.18 4.86
C GLY A 42 12.82 -12.71 4.67
N ALA A 43 13.82 -11.82 4.77
CA ALA A 43 13.61 -10.38 4.66
C ALA A 43 14.53 -9.75 3.63
N CYS A 44 14.03 -8.71 2.96
CA CYS A 44 14.78 -7.99 1.93
C CYS A 44 15.93 -7.18 2.53
N ALA A 45 17.13 -7.38 1.98
CA ALA A 45 18.31 -6.60 2.28
C ALA A 45 18.79 -5.84 1.05
N PHE A 46 19.16 -4.58 1.23
CA PHE A 46 19.56 -3.68 0.16
C PHE A 46 21.04 -3.31 0.28
N PRO A 47 21.72 -2.99 -0.83
CA PRO A 47 23.13 -2.60 -0.81
C PRO A 47 23.39 -1.41 0.13
N ASP A 48 24.28 -1.58 1.09
CA ASP A 48 24.74 -0.53 2.00
C ASP A 48 26.24 -0.70 2.31
N THR A 49 27.03 0.26 1.85
CA THR A 49 28.49 0.31 2.07
C THR A 49 28.92 0.56 3.52
N ALA A 50 28.01 0.97 4.40
CA ALA A 50 28.29 1.10 5.83
C ALA A 50 28.28 -0.26 6.55
N CYS A 51 27.72 -1.31 5.93
CA CYS A 51 27.71 -2.67 6.45
C CYS A 51 28.91 -3.47 5.91
N THR A 52 29.55 -4.27 6.77
CA THR A 52 30.67 -5.15 6.36
C THR A 52 30.26 -6.15 5.28
N SER A 53 29.03 -6.67 5.37
CA SER A 53 28.40 -7.55 4.37
C SER A 53 28.00 -6.85 3.07
N GLY A 54 28.11 -5.52 3.04
CA GLY A 54 27.62 -4.68 1.95
C GLY A 54 26.10 -4.60 1.87
N HIS A 55 25.35 -5.15 2.83
CA HIS A 55 23.88 -5.20 2.79
C HIS A 55 23.24 -4.85 4.15
N ARG A 56 22.12 -4.13 4.12
CA ARG A 56 21.30 -3.79 5.30
C ARG A 56 19.84 -4.21 5.06
N TYR A 57 19.20 -4.80 6.07
CA TYR A 57 17.78 -5.10 6.03
C TYR A 57 16.94 -3.82 5.86
N GLY A 58 15.96 -3.85 4.96
CA GLY A 58 15.05 -2.73 4.71
C GLY A 58 14.15 -2.40 5.90
N GLU A 59 13.47 -1.25 5.84
CA GLU A 59 12.64 -0.74 6.93
C GLU A 59 11.45 -1.65 7.29
N HIS A 60 11.01 -2.49 6.35
CA HIS A 60 9.90 -3.43 6.54
C HIS A 60 10.33 -4.84 7.02
N ALA A 61 11.60 -5.04 7.38
CA ALA A 61 12.13 -6.34 7.84
C ALA A 61 11.81 -6.67 9.32
N GLY A 62 10.84 -5.99 9.94
CA GLY A 62 10.43 -6.20 11.34
C GLY A 62 11.59 -6.03 12.33
N ALA A 63 11.88 -7.07 13.12
CA ALA A 63 12.95 -7.04 14.13
C ALA A 63 14.38 -6.87 13.53
N HIS A 64 14.53 -7.09 12.22
CA HIS A 64 15.79 -6.94 11.51
C HIS A 64 15.94 -5.57 10.84
N SER A 65 14.90 -4.73 10.81
CA SER A 65 14.91 -3.44 10.11
C SER A 65 16.11 -2.57 10.48
N GLY A 66 16.81 -2.08 9.45
CA GLY A 66 17.97 -1.21 9.61
C GLY A 66 19.23 -1.89 10.16
N ARG A 67 19.23 -3.21 10.41
CA ARG A 67 20.43 -3.95 10.84
C ARG A 67 21.24 -4.39 9.63
N CYS A 68 22.56 -4.41 9.78
CA CYS A 68 23.41 -5.02 8.77
C CYS A 68 23.16 -6.52 8.72
N VAL A 69 23.12 -7.09 7.51
CA VAL A 69 23.13 -8.54 7.34
C VAL A 69 24.44 -9.04 7.93
N SER A 70 24.38 -9.95 8.89
CA SER A 70 25.60 -10.47 9.52
C SER A 70 26.28 -11.44 8.57
N ASP A 71 27.59 -11.26 8.32
CA ASP A 71 28.42 -12.24 7.61
C ASP A 71 28.65 -13.52 8.43
N ASP A 72 28.22 -13.49 9.70
CA ASP A 72 28.51 -14.51 10.69
C ASP A 72 27.54 -15.69 10.64
N ALA A 73 27.71 -16.52 9.62
CA ALA A 73 27.77 -17.97 9.83
C ALA A 73 29.13 -18.38 10.45
N THR A 74 29.74 -17.51 11.27
CA THR A 74 30.86 -17.83 12.13
C THR A 74 30.34 -18.70 13.26
N THR A 75 30.14 -19.95 12.90
CA THR A 75 30.11 -21.15 13.73
C THR A 75 30.73 -20.87 15.08
N SER A 76 29.89 -20.77 16.12
CA SER A 76 30.35 -20.90 17.50
C SER A 76 31.02 -22.27 17.60
N GLY A 77 32.34 -22.27 17.51
CA GLY A 77 33.16 -23.47 17.59
C GLY A 77 33.00 -24.11 18.96
N ILE A 78 32.24 -25.20 19.02
CA ILE A 78 32.41 -26.23 20.03
C ILE A 78 33.51 -27.14 19.49
N ALA A 79 34.71 -27.03 20.05
CA ALA A 79 35.73 -28.05 19.88
C ALA A 79 35.39 -29.23 20.81
N ASP A 80 35.08 -30.41 20.27
CA ASP A 80 35.80 -31.65 20.63
C ASP A 80 35.48 -32.86 19.72
N GLY A 81 36.54 -33.49 19.22
CA GLY A 81 36.72 -34.94 19.11
C GLY A 81 35.85 -35.83 18.20
N GLY A 82 36.30 -36.06 16.95
CA GLY A 82 36.65 -37.43 16.54
C GLY A 82 35.87 -38.13 15.40
N THR A 83 36.65 -38.58 14.41
CA THR A 83 36.58 -39.84 13.63
C THR A 83 36.32 -39.68 12.11
N PRO A 84 37.24 -40.17 11.23
CA PRO A 84 37.08 -40.08 9.78
C PRO A 84 36.37 -41.32 9.22
N GLY A 85 35.26 -41.08 8.51
CA GLY A 85 34.52 -42.10 7.77
C GLY A 85 34.30 -41.67 6.32
N SER A 86 35.22 -42.09 5.45
CA SER A 86 35.17 -41.93 3.99
C SER A 86 34.05 -42.79 3.38
N THR A 87 33.19 -42.21 2.54
CA THR A 87 32.56 -42.95 1.44
C THR A 87 32.15 -42.04 0.29
N THR A 88 32.22 -42.61 -0.91
CA THR A 88 32.42 -41.98 -2.21
C THR A 88 31.20 -42.20 -3.12
N ARG A 89 30.91 -41.19 -3.98
CA ARG A 89 30.20 -41.27 -5.31
C ARG A 89 28.68 -41.58 -5.33
N PRO A 90 27.96 -41.34 -6.46
CA PRO A 90 28.24 -40.48 -7.62
C PRO A 90 27.07 -39.57 -8.08
N LEU A 91 27.46 -38.56 -8.86
CA LEU A 91 26.80 -37.96 -10.04
C LEU A 91 25.57 -38.69 -10.61
N GLU A 92 24.42 -37.98 -10.65
CA GLU A 92 23.34 -38.08 -11.64
C GLU A 92 22.61 -36.73 -11.71
N THR A 93 21.89 -36.29 -12.74
CA THR A 93 21.86 -36.45 -14.19
C THR A 93 20.71 -35.52 -14.65
N SER A 94 20.97 -34.71 -15.67
CA SER A 94 20.04 -34.08 -16.61
C SER A 94 18.89 -33.16 -16.14
N THR A 95 19.13 -31.89 -16.42
CA THR A 95 18.18 -30.85 -16.84
C THR A 95 17.54 -31.19 -18.19
N SER A 96 16.22 -31.03 -18.34
CA SER A 96 15.54 -30.49 -19.54
C SER A 96 14.02 -30.57 -19.35
N VAL A 97 13.34 -29.44 -19.23
CA VAL A 97 11.90 -29.34 -19.48
C VAL A 97 11.62 -28.13 -20.36
N GLU A 98 10.88 -28.40 -21.42
CA GLU A 98 10.42 -27.53 -22.48
C GLU A 98 9.47 -26.43 -21.97
N ALA A 99 9.54 -25.25 -22.57
CA ALA A 99 8.40 -24.34 -22.64
C ALA A 99 8.22 -23.92 -24.10
N ALA A 100 7.05 -24.30 -24.63
CA ALA A 100 6.61 -23.99 -25.98
C ALA A 100 6.18 -22.51 -26.05
N ASP A 101 6.84 -21.75 -26.92
CA ASP A 101 6.42 -20.41 -27.31
C ASP A 101 5.36 -20.52 -28.42
N THR A 102 4.12 -20.18 -28.08
CA THR A 102 2.98 -20.18 -29.02
C THR A 102 2.75 -18.76 -29.50
N THR A 103 3.17 -18.50 -30.73
CA THR A 103 2.85 -17.29 -31.48
C THR A 103 1.37 -17.27 -31.87
N VAL A 104 0.64 -16.20 -31.53
CA VAL A 104 -0.63 -15.87 -32.20
C VAL A 104 -0.67 -14.37 -32.51
N PRO A 105 -0.94 -13.97 -33.77
CA PRO A 105 -1.13 -12.57 -34.14
C PRO A 105 -2.61 -12.19 -34.03
N ILE A 106 -2.92 -11.03 -33.44
CA ILE A 106 -4.26 -10.42 -33.55
C ILE A 106 -4.14 -8.97 -34.02
N THR A 107 -4.32 -8.84 -35.34
CA THR A 107 -5.30 -8.01 -36.05
C THR A 107 -5.72 -6.65 -35.48
N THR A 108 -5.18 -5.63 -36.14
CA THR A 108 -5.81 -4.40 -36.66
C THR A 108 -7.33 -4.25 -36.51
N ALA A 109 -7.76 -3.12 -35.94
CA ALA A 109 -9.01 -2.45 -36.31
C ALA A 109 -8.80 -0.92 -36.34
N THR A 110 -8.90 -0.41 -37.56
CA THR A 110 -9.02 0.99 -37.97
C THR A 110 -10.45 1.47 -37.71
N GLU A 111 -10.62 2.71 -37.26
CA GLU A 111 -11.69 3.68 -37.58
C GLU A 111 -11.63 4.83 -36.55
N SER A 112 -12.05 6.07 -36.75
CA SER A 112 -12.23 6.97 -37.90
C SER A 112 -12.78 8.27 -37.30
N SER A 113 -12.26 9.41 -37.76
CA SER A 113 -12.96 10.70 -37.93
C SER A 113 -13.62 11.42 -36.75
N GLY A 114 -13.18 12.66 -36.53
CA GLY A 114 -13.88 13.64 -35.68
C GLY A 114 -13.31 15.05 -35.80
N THR A 115 -13.31 15.61 -37.01
CA THR A 115 -12.97 17.00 -37.33
C THR A 115 -13.98 17.98 -36.72
N GLY A 116 -13.51 19.00 -36.00
CA GLY A 116 -14.36 20.07 -35.45
C GLY A 116 -13.58 21.37 -35.22
N SER A 117 -13.31 22.09 -36.31
CA SER A 117 -12.68 23.41 -36.34
C SER A 117 -13.71 24.51 -36.08
N THR A 118 -13.48 25.38 -35.10
CA THR A 118 -14.11 26.72 -35.06
C THR A 118 -13.11 27.77 -34.60
N THR A 119 -12.71 28.59 -35.58
CA THR A 119 -11.94 29.83 -35.46
C THR A 119 -12.86 30.98 -35.05
N GLY A 120 -12.46 31.79 -34.07
CA GLY A 120 -13.07 33.07 -33.72
C GLY A 120 -11.99 34.05 -33.23
N PRO A 121 -12.00 35.33 -33.64
CA PRO A 121 -10.84 36.20 -33.63
C PRO A 121 -10.52 36.83 -32.27
N GLU A 122 -9.22 37.01 -32.04
CA GLU A 122 -8.59 37.75 -30.93
C GLU A 122 -9.06 39.22 -30.84
N PRO A 123 -9.18 39.76 -29.62
CA PRO A 123 -8.79 41.13 -29.32
C PRO A 123 -7.40 41.16 -28.68
N SER A 124 -6.52 41.91 -29.33
CA SER A 124 -5.16 42.21 -28.90
C SER A 124 -5.12 42.76 -27.48
N THR A 125 -4.43 42.07 -26.58
CA THR A 125 -4.09 42.61 -25.27
C THR A 125 -2.62 42.33 -24.97
N SER A 126 -1.90 43.44 -24.85
CA SER A 126 -0.53 43.68 -24.41
C SER A 126 0.25 42.49 -23.82
N SER A 127 1.38 42.20 -24.46
CA SER A 127 2.42 41.30 -23.98
C SER A 127 3.19 41.92 -22.81
N ASP A 128 2.73 41.70 -21.58
CA ASP A 128 3.60 41.74 -20.41
C ASP A 128 4.08 40.32 -20.14
N THR A 129 5.34 40.06 -20.49
CA THR A 129 6.03 38.79 -20.21
C THR A 129 6.48 38.78 -18.76
N THR A 130 5.53 38.75 -17.83
CA THR A 130 5.77 38.30 -16.47
C THR A 130 5.91 36.79 -16.54
N SER A 131 7.13 36.29 -16.39
CA SER A 131 7.36 34.91 -16.00
C SER A 131 6.76 34.71 -14.62
N GLU A 132 5.46 34.45 -14.56
CA GLU A 132 4.83 33.77 -13.44
C GLU A 132 5.52 32.41 -13.37
N SER A 133 6.57 32.34 -12.55
CA SER A 133 6.90 31.10 -11.89
C SER A 133 5.61 30.69 -11.19
N THR A 134 4.90 29.73 -11.78
CA THR A 134 3.88 28.95 -11.11
C THR A 134 4.60 28.15 -10.03
N THR A 135 5.06 28.86 -9.01
CA THR A 135 5.23 28.29 -7.69
C THR A 135 3.81 27.89 -7.35
N GLY A 136 3.47 26.62 -7.64
CA GLY A 136 2.23 26.04 -7.17
C GLY A 136 2.06 26.37 -5.69
N PRO A 137 0.82 26.43 -5.18
CA PRO A 137 0.58 26.73 -3.78
C PRO A 137 1.61 25.97 -2.93
N SER A 138 2.40 26.70 -2.15
CA SER A 138 3.43 26.08 -1.32
C SER A 138 2.73 25.06 -0.45
N ILE A 139 3.06 23.79 -0.65
CA ILE A 139 2.52 22.71 0.18
C ILE A 139 2.86 23.03 1.63
N ASP A 140 1.86 22.95 2.49
CA ASP A 140 2.04 23.17 3.92
C ASP A 140 3.11 22.18 4.43
N PRO A 141 4.19 22.64 5.07
CA PRO A 141 5.24 21.75 5.57
C PRO A 141 4.72 20.75 6.62
N ASP A 142 3.57 21.00 7.23
CA ASP A 142 2.93 20.09 8.20
C ASP A 142 1.97 19.09 7.51
N LEU A 143 1.80 19.17 6.19
CA LEU A 143 0.98 18.24 5.42
C LEU A 143 1.75 16.95 5.14
N LEU A 144 1.51 15.93 5.96
CA LEU A 144 2.18 14.63 5.85
C LEU A 144 1.74 13.84 4.62
N VAL A 145 0.42 13.71 4.42
CA VAL A 145 -0.18 12.91 3.35
C VAL A 145 -1.29 13.69 2.65
N TRP A 146 -1.27 13.68 1.32
CA TRP A 146 -2.24 14.34 0.45
C TRP A 146 -2.43 13.53 -0.83
N LEU A 147 -3.62 12.94 -0.96
CA LEU A 147 -4.03 12.11 -2.10
C LEU A 147 -5.07 12.88 -2.93
N ARG A 148 -4.74 13.19 -4.19
CA ARG A 148 -5.56 14.08 -5.04
C ARG A 148 -6.51 13.36 -5.96
N PHE A 149 -6.16 12.15 -6.40
CA PHE A 149 -6.90 11.39 -7.42
C PHE A 149 -7.14 12.16 -8.76
N GLU A 150 -6.46 13.30 -8.97
CA GLU A 150 -6.61 14.19 -10.13
C GLU A 150 -5.88 13.69 -11.39
N ALA A 151 -4.99 12.69 -11.26
CA ALA A 151 -4.16 12.17 -12.35
C ALA A 151 -4.34 10.66 -12.55
N PRO A 152 -5.19 10.21 -13.50
CA PRO A 152 -5.41 8.79 -13.76
C PRO A 152 -4.19 8.10 -14.43
N ASP A 153 -3.20 8.85 -14.91
CA ASP A 153 -2.29 8.37 -15.94
C ASP A 153 -1.02 7.69 -15.44
N ARG A 154 -0.47 7.99 -14.24
CA ARG A 154 0.78 7.35 -13.79
C ARG A 154 0.97 7.13 -12.31
N ASP A 155 0.41 7.97 -11.44
CA ASP A 155 0.50 7.78 -10.01
C ASP A 155 -0.77 8.32 -9.33
N ALA A 156 -1.92 7.73 -9.65
CA ALA A 156 -3.21 8.15 -9.09
C ALA A 156 -3.24 8.12 -7.54
N PHE A 157 -2.27 7.41 -6.95
CA PHE A 157 -2.05 7.25 -5.53
C PHE A 157 -0.74 7.88 -5.04
N ALA A 158 -0.10 8.74 -5.84
CA ALA A 158 1.03 9.54 -5.38
C ALA A 158 0.62 10.38 -4.19
N ASN A 159 1.52 10.44 -3.21
CA ASN A 159 1.40 11.38 -2.12
C ASN A 159 2.12 12.69 -2.48
N ASP A 160 1.36 13.78 -2.51
CA ASP A 160 1.90 15.13 -2.67
C ASP A 160 2.29 15.79 -1.33
N GLY A 161 2.12 15.08 -0.22
CA GLY A 161 2.56 15.51 1.10
C GLY A 161 4.08 15.39 1.30
N VAL A 162 4.54 15.78 2.50
CA VAL A 162 5.96 15.75 2.89
C VAL A 162 6.49 14.32 2.98
N LEU A 163 5.65 13.36 3.36
CA LEU A 163 6.01 11.96 3.31
C LEU A 163 6.06 11.53 1.84
N ALA A 164 7.24 11.49 1.22
CA ALA A 164 7.36 11.00 -0.14
C ALA A 164 6.87 9.53 -0.21
N GLY A 165 6.24 9.15 -1.33
CA GLY A 165 5.78 7.79 -1.55
C GLY A 165 4.51 7.71 -2.37
N THR A 166 4.09 6.47 -2.63
CA THR A 166 2.85 6.16 -3.34
C THR A 166 2.07 5.20 -2.47
N ALA A 167 0.79 5.48 -2.24
CA ALA A 167 -0.06 4.53 -1.56
C ALA A 167 -0.25 3.29 -2.45
N SER A 168 -0.26 2.11 -1.85
CA SER A 168 -0.41 0.83 -2.55
C SER A 168 -1.78 0.23 -2.28
N CYS A 169 -2.23 -0.63 -3.18
CA CYS A 169 -3.39 -1.47 -2.96
C CYS A 169 -2.93 -2.92 -2.77
N THR A 170 -3.53 -3.62 -1.79
CA THR A 170 -3.10 -4.97 -1.41
C THR A 170 -4.09 -6.07 -1.86
N ALA A 171 -5.40 -5.79 -1.83
CA ALA A 171 -6.44 -6.77 -2.21
C ALA A 171 -7.16 -6.34 -3.50
N GLY A 172 -7.76 -5.16 -3.49
CA GLY A 172 -8.29 -4.45 -4.66
C GLY A 172 -7.79 -3.00 -4.70
N CYS A 173 -7.74 -2.41 -5.90
CA CYS A 173 -7.38 -1.00 -6.07
C CYS A 173 -8.66 -0.21 -6.41
N PRO A 174 -8.92 0.92 -5.71
CA PRO A 174 -10.06 1.74 -6.05
C PRO A 174 -9.95 2.28 -7.47
N THR A 175 -11.09 2.43 -8.14
CA THR A 175 -11.13 3.04 -9.47
C THR A 175 -11.00 4.56 -9.33
N VAL A 176 -10.01 5.15 -10.00
CA VAL A 176 -9.81 6.60 -10.01
C VAL A 176 -10.34 7.21 -11.30
N ALA A 177 -11.32 8.11 -11.17
CA ALA A 177 -11.89 8.86 -12.29
C ALA A 177 -12.39 10.23 -11.81
N GLU A 178 -12.24 11.25 -12.65
CA GLU A 178 -12.80 12.59 -12.40
C GLU A 178 -12.40 13.23 -11.05
N GLY A 179 -11.18 12.95 -10.56
CA GLY A 179 -10.72 13.48 -9.27
C GLY A 179 -11.24 12.73 -8.05
N LEU A 180 -11.81 11.53 -8.23
CA LEU A 180 -12.42 10.72 -7.18
C LEU A 180 -11.86 9.31 -7.21
N ALA A 181 -11.62 8.73 -6.04
CA ALA A 181 -11.40 7.30 -5.86
C ALA A 181 -12.71 6.63 -5.45
N THR A 182 -13.13 5.62 -6.20
CA THR A 182 -14.33 4.83 -5.93
C THR A 182 -13.93 3.47 -5.38
N PHE A 183 -14.48 3.11 -4.23
CA PHE A 183 -14.30 1.84 -3.55
C PHE A 183 -15.57 1.02 -3.68
N ASP A 184 -15.46 -0.23 -4.11
CA ASP A 184 -16.60 -1.11 -4.37
C ASP A 184 -17.20 -1.75 -3.10
N GLY A 185 -16.50 -1.65 -1.97
CA GLY A 185 -16.90 -2.18 -0.67
C GLY A 185 -16.65 -3.68 -0.50
N VAL A 186 -15.90 -4.33 -1.39
CA VAL A 186 -15.56 -5.75 -1.32
C VAL A 186 -14.13 -5.92 -0.84
N ASP A 187 -13.15 -5.44 -1.60
CA ASP A 187 -11.72 -5.62 -1.32
C ASP A 187 -10.84 -4.42 -1.69
N ASP A 188 -11.43 -3.34 -2.22
CA ASP A 188 -10.72 -2.10 -2.51
C ASP A 188 -10.12 -1.50 -1.22
N CYS A 189 -8.80 -1.36 -1.19
CA CYS A 189 -8.08 -0.77 -0.07
C CYS A 189 -6.87 0.00 -0.56
N LEU A 190 -6.66 1.18 0.00
CA LEU A 190 -5.48 1.98 -0.22
C LEU A 190 -4.67 2.07 1.07
N ALA A 191 -3.46 1.53 1.04
CA ALA A 191 -2.53 1.47 2.16
C ALA A 191 -1.39 2.45 1.93
N TYR A 192 -1.14 3.31 2.91
CA TYR A 192 0.06 4.13 2.93
C TYR A 192 1.13 3.44 3.80
N PRO A 193 2.39 3.36 3.36
CA PRO A 193 3.45 2.77 4.17
C PRO A 193 3.57 3.44 5.54
N HIS A 194 3.96 2.64 6.52
CA HIS A 194 4.25 3.13 7.86
C HIS A 194 5.35 4.21 7.83
N HIS A 195 5.21 5.23 8.68
CA HIS A 195 6.21 6.26 8.92
C HIS A 195 6.13 6.74 10.37
N ASP A 196 7.27 7.05 11.00
CA ASP A 196 7.33 7.44 12.41
C ASP A 196 6.52 8.72 12.71
N GLU A 197 6.48 9.67 11.76
CA GLU A 197 5.66 10.89 11.84
C GLU A 197 4.14 10.61 11.88
N LEU A 198 3.69 9.41 11.48
CA LEU A 198 2.27 9.02 11.61
C LEU A 198 1.97 8.37 12.97
N VAL A 199 2.97 8.23 13.85
CA VAL A 199 2.86 7.53 15.15
C VAL A 199 2.98 8.48 16.33
N ASP A 200 3.99 9.34 16.32
CA ASP A 200 4.44 10.04 17.52
C ASP A 200 3.93 11.50 17.61
N THR A 201 3.15 11.94 16.62
CA THR A 201 2.60 13.30 16.59
C THR A 201 1.07 13.31 16.55
N PRO A 202 0.41 14.31 17.16
CA PRO A 202 -1.00 14.56 16.92
C PRO A 202 -1.24 14.77 15.43
N VAL A 203 -2.09 13.94 14.84
CA VAL A 203 -2.46 14.04 13.43
C VAL A 203 -3.85 14.67 13.30
N THR A 204 -4.01 15.51 12.28
CA THR A 204 -5.34 15.97 11.85
C THR A 204 -5.69 15.28 10.54
N LEU A 205 -6.91 14.76 10.47
CA LEU A 205 -7.42 14.17 9.24
C LEU A 205 -8.51 15.05 8.63
N ALA A 206 -8.46 15.23 7.32
CA ALA A 206 -9.55 15.78 6.53
C ALA A 206 -9.80 14.91 5.29
N ALA A 207 -11.06 14.55 5.05
CA ALA A 207 -11.47 13.81 3.87
C ALA A 207 -12.88 14.23 3.45
N TRP A 208 -13.13 14.20 2.14
CA TRP A 208 -14.47 14.33 1.57
C TRP A 208 -14.95 12.93 1.19
N VAL A 209 -16.04 12.49 1.83
CA VAL A 209 -16.54 11.14 1.67
C VAL A 209 -18.00 11.20 1.24
N TRP A 210 -18.33 10.41 0.22
CA TRP A 210 -19.70 10.16 -0.19
C TRP A 210 -19.94 8.66 -0.22
N SER A 211 -21.10 8.23 0.28
CA SER A 211 -21.51 6.84 0.29
C SER A 211 -22.84 6.69 -0.44
N ALA A 212 -22.88 5.77 -1.39
CA ALA A 212 -24.09 5.37 -2.08
C ALA A 212 -24.82 4.20 -1.39
N SER A 213 -24.17 3.56 -0.40
CA SER A 213 -24.70 2.39 0.29
C SER A 213 -25.39 2.77 1.60
N ASP A 214 -26.40 1.98 1.96
CA ASP A 214 -27.04 1.97 3.28
C ASP A 214 -26.46 0.87 4.19
N SER A 215 -25.30 0.32 3.81
CA SER A 215 -24.61 -0.73 4.56
C SER A 215 -24.21 -0.24 5.94
N GLU A 216 -24.49 -1.04 6.97
CA GLU A 216 -24.00 -0.80 8.33
C GLU A 216 -22.48 -1.06 8.38
N GLY A 217 -21.74 -0.16 9.03
CA GLY A 217 -20.34 -0.39 9.43
C GLY A 217 -19.31 -0.31 8.29
N MET A 218 -19.35 0.75 7.49
CA MET A 218 -18.34 0.98 6.44
C MET A 218 -17.11 1.67 7.02
N PHE A 219 -15.97 0.98 7.05
CA PHE A 219 -14.68 1.59 7.39
C PHE A 219 -14.23 2.51 6.27
N LEU A 220 -13.90 3.75 6.62
CA LEU A 220 -13.44 4.76 5.67
C LEU A 220 -11.92 4.86 5.67
N LEU A 221 -11.34 4.90 6.86
CA LEU A 221 -9.92 5.08 7.06
C LEU A 221 -9.55 4.58 8.45
N GLY A 222 -8.39 3.96 8.57
CA GLY A 222 -7.86 3.65 9.88
C GLY A 222 -6.35 3.51 9.87
N LYS A 223 -5.81 3.52 11.07
CA LYS A 223 -4.45 3.08 11.34
C LYS A 223 -4.52 1.71 12.00
N ALA A 224 -4.10 0.69 11.27
CA ALA A 224 -3.83 -0.63 11.82
C ALA A 224 -2.34 -0.74 12.15
N THR A 225 -1.97 -0.55 13.40
CA THR A 225 -0.75 -1.15 13.97
C THR A 225 -1.05 -2.61 14.28
N GLY A 226 -0.09 -3.49 14.02
CA GLY A 226 -0.23 -4.96 14.16
C GLY A 226 -0.85 -5.40 15.50
N ASP A 227 -1.30 -6.66 15.54
CA ASP A 227 -1.94 -7.36 16.67
C ASP A 227 -3.07 -6.65 17.44
N SER A 228 -3.58 -5.52 16.94
CA SER A 228 -4.76 -4.81 17.48
C SER A 228 -4.54 -4.19 18.87
N SER A 229 -3.30 -4.06 19.36
CA SER A 229 -3.10 -3.84 20.80
C SER A 229 -2.75 -2.40 21.22
N GLN A 230 -2.19 -1.53 20.37
CA GLN A 230 -1.83 -0.15 20.75
C GLN A 230 -1.80 0.85 19.57
N ASN A 231 -2.36 2.05 19.76
CA ASN A 231 -2.34 3.17 18.81
C ASN A 231 -3.02 2.87 17.45
N THR A 232 -4.04 2.01 17.47
CA THR A 232 -4.94 1.84 16.34
C THR A 232 -6.13 2.78 16.47
N TRP A 233 -6.61 3.26 15.34
CA TRP A 233 -7.83 4.04 15.29
C TRP A 233 -8.52 3.81 13.96
N GLU A 234 -9.82 4.03 13.94
CA GLU A 234 -10.64 3.88 12.75
C GLU A 234 -11.72 4.97 12.70
N LEU A 235 -11.99 5.38 11.48
CA LEU A 235 -13.07 6.27 11.08
C LEU A 235 -14.03 5.46 10.23
N TYR A 236 -15.31 5.43 10.59
CA TYR A 236 -16.32 4.61 9.90
C TYR A 236 -17.64 5.35 9.74
N LEU A 237 -18.45 4.94 8.76
CA LEU A 237 -19.87 5.28 8.70
C LEU A 237 -20.68 4.14 9.31
N ASN A 238 -21.46 4.47 10.33
CA ASN A 238 -22.46 3.59 10.89
C ASN A 238 -23.84 4.03 10.42
N HIS A 239 -24.65 3.08 9.95
CA HIS A 239 -26.03 3.34 9.62
C HIS A 239 -26.91 2.91 10.80
N GLU A 240 -27.40 3.87 11.57
CA GLU A 240 -28.38 3.57 12.61
C GLU A 240 -29.77 3.66 11.99
N ILE A 241 -30.52 2.54 12.00
CA ILE A 241 -31.87 2.38 11.42
C ILE A 241 -32.82 3.55 11.75
N LEU A 242 -32.64 4.20 12.91
CA LEU A 242 -33.51 5.26 13.40
C LEU A 242 -32.96 6.68 13.19
N THR A 243 -31.66 6.86 12.98
CA THR A 243 -31.04 8.19 12.91
C THR A 243 -30.33 8.48 11.59
N GLY A 244 -30.25 7.50 10.68
CA GLY A 244 -29.53 7.61 9.42
C GLY A 244 -28.02 7.37 9.61
N GLN A 245 -27.24 7.76 8.60
CA GLN A 245 -25.78 7.65 8.64
C GLN A 245 -25.17 8.56 9.71
N ARG A 246 -24.25 8.01 10.49
CA ARG A 246 -23.41 8.71 11.46
C ARG A 246 -21.97 8.38 11.16
N LEU A 247 -21.11 9.38 11.18
CA LEU A 247 -19.67 9.14 11.17
C LEU A 247 -19.21 8.87 12.62
N GLY A 248 -18.53 7.74 12.80
CA GLY A 248 -18.00 7.24 14.06
C GLY A 248 -16.48 7.25 14.03
N PHE A 249 -15.88 7.39 15.20
CA PHE A 249 -14.44 7.31 15.41
C PHE A 249 -14.18 6.44 16.62
N GLU A 250 -13.31 5.44 16.46
CA GLU A 250 -12.94 4.51 17.51
C GLU A 250 -11.42 4.41 17.60
N MET A 251 -10.91 4.34 18.83
CA MET A 251 -9.50 4.15 19.13
C MET A 251 -9.37 2.88 19.97
N TYR A 252 -8.50 1.96 19.58
CA TYR A 252 -8.12 0.86 20.45
C TYR A 252 -6.81 1.21 21.14
N GLY A 253 -6.94 1.58 22.41
CA GLY A 253 -5.82 1.70 23.33
C GLY A 253 -5.64 0.41 24.16
N PRO A 254 -4.60 0.36 25.02
CA PRO A 254 -4.61 -0.61 26.11
C PRO A 254 -5.94 -0.53 26.87
N PRO A 255 -6.42 -1.64 27.46
CA PRO A 255 -7.81 -1.83 27.94
C PRO A 255 -8.37 -0.77 28.91
N ASP A 256 -7.53 0.16 29.38
CA ASP A 256 -7.87 1.19 30.34
C ASP A 256 -8.23 2.57 29.70
N VAL A 257 -8.15 2.75 28.36
CA VAL A 257 -8.41 4.06 27.71
C VAL A 257 -9.20 3.94 26.40
N ALA A 258 -10.38 3.31 26.41
CA ALA A 258 -11.33 3.46 25.31
C ALA A 258 -12.04 4.81 25.45
N VAL A 259 -11.74 5.76 24.56
CA VAL A 259 -12.42 7.06 24.49
C VAL A 259 -13.33 7.08 23.27
N SER A 260 -14.62 6.81 23.47
CA SER A 260 -15.64 7.07 22.46
C SER A 260 -16.18 8.48 22.66
N THR A 261 -15.62 9.46 21.95
CA THR A 261 -16.22 10.80 21.90
C THR A 261 -17.18 10.90 20.72
N PRO A 262 -18.50 11.05 20.95
CA PRO A 262 -19.43 11.32 19.86
C PRO A 262 -19.12 12.68 19.25
N ILE A 263 -18.75 12.69 17.96
CA ILE A 263 -18.55 13.92 17.18
C ILE A 263 -19.93 14.48 16.82
N THR A 264 -20.17 15.74 17.16
CA THR A 264 -21.46 16.41 16.88
C THR A 264 -21.39 17.14 15.55
N TYR A 265 -22.32 16.87 14.63
CA TYR A 265 -22.35 17.45 13.28
C TYR A 265 -22.95 18.85 13.26
N GLY A 266 -22.39 19.72 12.41
CA GLY A 266 -23.12 20.83 11.81
C GLY A 266 -23.66 20.37 10.45
N SER A 267 -24.98 20.41 10.28
CA SER A 267 -25.61 20.23 8.96
C SER A 267 -25.34 21.47 8.10
N TRP A 268 -24.83 21.27 6.88
CA TRP A 268 -24.72 22.31 5.85
C TRP A 268 -25.99 22.38 5.01
#